data_AF-A0A401SWT2-F1
#
_entry.id   AF-A0A401SWT2-F1
#
_cell.length_a   1.000
_cell.length_b   1.000
_cell.length_c   1.000
_cell.angle_alpha   90.00
_cell.angle_beta   90.00
_cell.angle_gamma   90.00
#
_symmetry.space_group_name_H-M   'P 1'
#
loop_
_entity.id
_entity.type
_entity.pdbx_description
1 polymer ?
#
loop_
_entity_poly.entity_id
_entity_poly.type
_entity_poly.pdbx_seq_one_letter_code
_entity_poly.pdbx_strand_id
1 'polypeptide(L)'
;MRFYEVGTEWDPKERLFRNFGGLIGPFDEPVAMQKWAKGSNMTATVVWIDPTYIVATSYDIMVDSEAEYTHYKPPLNHPLRPGSWIVRVLHQWVLLAETKFLVVPLAYSGKQPFRKGQDQWLHAGPPNNEYMDQNFQHLNGILNLPSSDVAIKEAFHNSQLVGRPLELWIYESVGKFWSATNTCTVEPSPCPLLPPCQKTIWSSLSDDPKSELGPIKSDGRLR
;
A
#
# COMPACT_ATOMS: atom_id res chain seq x y z
N MET A 1 -4.47 -4.58 20.55
CA MET A 1 -4.61 -3.80 19.29
C MET A 1 -5.85 -4.28 18.56
N ARG A 2 -6.61 -3.39 17.89
CA ARG A 2 -7.85 -3.75 17.17
C ARG A 2 -7.70 -3.77 15.66
N PHE A 3 -6.99 -2.79 15.12
CA PHE A 3 -6.81 -2.64 13.68
C PHE A 3 -5.47 -1.98 13.40
N TYR A 4 -4.92 -2.26 12.23
CA TYR A 4 -3.61 -1.76 11.81
C TYR A 4 -3.56 -1.66 10.30
N GLU A 5 -3.09 -0.51 9.80
CA GLU A 5 -3.09 -0.19 8.38
C GLU A 5 -1.89 0.70 8.02
N VAL A 6 -1.42 0.57 6.79
CA VAL A 6 -0.42 1.44 6.19
C VAL A 6 -1.05 2.13 4.99
N GLY A 7 -0.91 3.44 4.89
CA GLY A 7 -1.48 4.23 3.80
C GLY A 7 -0.81 5.59 3.66
N THR A 8 -1.35 6.43 2.80
CA THR A 8 -0.92 7.83 2.63
C THR A 8 -2.11 8.77 2.81
N GLU A 9 -1.83 10.06 3.00
CA GLU A 9 -2.86 11.09 3.19
C GLU A 9 -3.75 10.82 4.43
N TRP A 10 -3.12 10.61 5.58
CA TRP A 10 -3.83 10.46 6.85
C TRP A 10 -4.62 11.74 7.19
N ASP A 11 -5.93 11.59 7.38
CA ASP A 11 -6.82 12.64 7.86
C ASP A 11 -6.98 12.49 9.38
N PRO A 12 -6.38 13.36 10.21
CA PRO A 12 -6.48 13.25 11.66
C PRO A 12 -7.87 13.58 12.22
N LYS A 13 -8.70 14.30 11.45
CA LYS A 13 -10.07 14.66 11.87
C LYS A 13 -11.01 13.47 11.70
N GLU A 14 -11.02 12.86 10.51
CA GLU A 14 -11.87 11.71 10.20
C GLU A 14 -11.23 10.36 10.57
N ARG A 15 -9.93 10.37 10.91
CA ARG A 15 -9.14 9.22 11.37
C ARG A 15 -9.11 8.08 10.33
N LEU A 16 -8.83 8.44 9.08
CA LEU A 16 -8.73 7.53 7.93
C LEU A 16 -7.68 7.99 6.93
N PHE A 17 -7.27 7.12 6.02
CA PHE A 17 -6.45 7.47 4.87
C PHE A 17 -7.33 7.95 3.70
N ARG A 18 -7.02 9.12 3.13
CA ARG A 18 -7.74 9.67 1.97
C ARG A 18 -7.33 9.01 0.65
N ASN A 19 -6.14 8.42 0.59
CA ASN A 19 -5.79 7.44 -0.43
C ASN A 19 -6.46 6.10 -0.09
N PHE A 20 -7.76 5.99 -0.35
CA PHE A 20 -8.58 4.82 -0.01
C PHE A 20 -8.11 3.52 -0.66
N GLY A 21 -7.44 3.60 -1.81
CA GLY A 21 -6.87 2.44 -2.47
C GLY A 21 -5.51 2.01 -1.89
N GLY A 22 -4.87 2.82 -1.04
CA GLY A 22 -3.52 2.55 -0.58
C GLY A 22 -2.52 2.41 -1.73
N LEU A 23 -2.72 3.15 -2.83
CA LEU A 23 -1.82 3.14 -3.97
C LEU A 23 -0.52 3.88 -3.59
N ILE A 24 0.57 3.15 -3.45
CA ILE A 24 1.86 3.68 -3.00
C ILE A 24 2.91 3.38 -4.07
N GLY A 25 3.60 4.41 -4.55
CA GLY A 25 4.74 4.34 -5.45
C GLY A 25 6.08 4.55 -4.73
N PRO A 26 7.20 4.47 -5.46
CA PRO A 26 8.55 4.54 -4.88
C PRO A 26 8.91 5.86 -4.18
N PHE A 27 8.16 6.94 -4.40
CA PHE A 27 8.43 8.27 -3.80
C PHE A 27 7.35 8.69 -2.80
N ASP A 28 6.36 7.84 -2.56
CA ASP A 28 5.38 8.13 -1.53
C ASP A 28 5.99 7.96 -0.14
N GLU A 29 5.38 8.63 0.83
CA GLU A 29 5.80 8.60 2.24
C GLU A 29 4.73 7.91 3.07
N PRO A 30 4.76 6.56 3.17
CA PRO A 30 3.73 5.79 3.83
C PRO A 30 3.70 6.06 5.35
N VAL A 31 2.50 5.99 5.91
CA VAL A 31 2.21 6.19 7.32
C VAL A 31 1.65 4.90 7.88
N ALA A 32 2.18 4.45 9.02
CA ALA A 32 1.60 3.34 9.78
C ALA A 32 0.61 3.91 10.80
N MET A 33 -0.62 3.40 10.80
CA MET A 33 -1.67 3.75 11.76
C MET A 33 -2.13 2.52 12.52
N GLN A 34 -2.17 2.62 13.84
CA GLN A 34 -2.68 1.58 14.74
C GLN A 34 -3.95 2.09 15.44
N LYS A 35 -4.95 1.23 15.54
CA LYS A 35 -6.15 1.41 16.37
C LYS A 35 -6.06 0.53 17.61
N TRP A 36 -6.26 1.13 18.77
CA TRP A 36 -6.13 0.47 20.06
C TRP A 36 -7.49 0.22 20.72
N ALA A 37 -7.50 -0.72 21.65
CA ALA A 37 -8.59 -0.87 22.60
C ALA A 37 -8.15 -0.18 23.90
N LYS A 38 -9.11 0.33 24.69
CA LYS A 38 -8.82 0.83 26.04
C LYS A 38 -8.13 -0.26 26.86
N GLY A 39 -7.11 0.13 27.62
CA GLY A 39 -6.26 -0.80 28.36
C GLY A 39 -5.26 -0.09 29.25
N SER A 40 -4.26 -0.81 29.73
CA SER A 40 -3.12 -0.21 30.44
C SER A 40 -2.14 0.43 29.47
N ASN A 41 -1.39 1.42 29.94
CA ASN A 41 -0.30 2.00 29.18
C ASN A 41 0.70 0.91 28.76
N MET A 42 1.16 0.95 27.52
CA MET A 42 2.15 0.01 27.01
C MET A 42 3.05 0.69 25.98
N THR A 43 4.24 0.14 25.77
CA THR A 43 5.14 0.55 24.69
C THR A 43 5.11 -0.52 23.60
N ALA A 44 4.81 -0.15 22.37
CA ALA A 44 4.88 -1.04 21.22
C ALA A 44 6.05 -0.65 20.33
N THR A 45 6.78 -1.62 19.79
CA THR A 45 7.85 -1.42 18.82
C THR A 45 7.30 -1.66 17.42
N VAL A 46 7.41 -0.67 16.53
CA VAL A 46 7.01 -0.79 15.13
C VAL A 46 8.26 -0.97 14.28
N VAL A 47 8.25 -1.97 13.40
CA VAL A 47 9.38 -2.31 12.54
C VAL A 47 8.92 -2.37 11.08
N TRP A 48 9.59 -1.62 10.21
CA TRP A 48 9.35 -1.63 8.77
C TRP A 48 10.43 -2.46 8.08
N ILE A 49 10.00 -3.39 7.24
CA ILE A 49 10.86 -4.35 6.55
C ILE A 49 10.56 -4.27 5.07
N ASP A 50 11.61 -4.07 4.27
CA ASP A 50 11.50 -3.95 2.83
C ASP A 50 11.33 -5.33 2.13
N PRO A 51 11.05 -5.37 0.82
CA PRO A 51 10.81 -6.61 0.08
C PRO A 51 12.02 -7.57 0.03
N THR A 52 13.21 -7.10 0.42
CA THR A 52 14.44 -7.89 0.51
C THR A 52 14.83 -8.24 1.94
N TYR A 53 13.93 -7.98 2.91
CA TYR A 53 14.12 -8.23 4.33
C TYR A 53 15.13 -7.29 5.03
N ILE A 54 15.40 -6.12 4.44
CA ILE A 54 16.13 -5.05 5.12
C ILE A 54 15.19 -4.36 6.10
N VAL A 55 15.57 -4.28 7.37
CA VAL A 55 14.85 -3.46 8.35
C VAL A 55 15.12 -1.99 8.03
N ALA A 56 14.13 -1.33 7.43
CA ALA A 56 14.22 0.05 6.99
C ALA A 56 14.18 1.03 8.17
N THR A 57 13.36 0.74 9.19
CA THR A 57 13.33 1.51 10.44
C THR A 57 12.71 0.70 11.57
N SER A 58 13.05 1.05 12.80
CA SER A 58 12.41 0.56 14.02
C SER A 58 12.25 1.71 15.01
N TYR A 59 11.08 1.83 15.62
CA TYR A 59 10.81 2.85 16.63
C TYR A 59 9.75 2.38 17.62
N ASP A 60 9.83 2.91 18.84
CA ASP A 60 8.85 2.66 19.89
C ASP A 60 7.76 3.74 19.89
N ILE A 61 6.53 3.31 20.13
CA ILE A 61 5.37 4.18 20.37
C ILE A 61 4.81 3.91 21.76
N MET A 62 4.54 4.97 22.50
CA MET A 62 3.81 4.88 23.77
C MET A 62 2.31 4.91 23.49
N VAL A 63 1.61 3.89 23.97
CA VAL A 63 0.16 3.77 23.88
C VAL A 63 -0.42 4.08 25.26
N ASP A 64 -1.08 5.23 25.38
CA ASP A 64 -1.82 5.60 26.58
C ASP A 64 -3.08 4.72 26.70
N SER A 65 -3.51 4.48 27.94
CA SER A 65 -4.76 3.84 28.32
C SER A 65 -6.01 4.34 27.58
N GLU A 66 -6.05 5.64 27.27
CA GLU A 66 -7.15 6.28 26.54
C GLU A 66 -6.85 6.53 25.05
N ALA A 67 -5.66 6.14 24.56
CA ALA A 67 -5.32 6.30 23.16
C ALA A 67 -6.19 5.38 22.29
N GLU A 68 -6.94 5.98 21.35
CA GLU A 68 -7.72 5.20 20.37
C GLU A 68 -6.92 4.94 19.09
N TYR A 69 -6.13 5.92 18.66
CA TYR A 69 -5.36 5.89 17.42
C TYR A 69 -3.95 6.44 17.63
N THR A 70 -2.96 5.76 17.09
CA THR A 70 -1.59 6.26 16.93
C THR A 70 -1.21 6.18 15.47
N HIS A 71 -0.39 7.12 15.00
CA HIS A 71 0.16 7.05 13.65
C HIS A 71 1.55 7.67 13.62
N TYR A 72 2.39 7.20 12.71
CA TYR A 72 3.70 7.78 12.48
C TYR A 72 4.14 7.59 11.04
N LYS A 73 4.76 8.63 10.48
CA LYS A 73 5.36 8.65 9.15
C LYS A 73 6.88 8.60 9.31
N PRO A 74 7.53 7.44 9.14
CA PRO A 74 8.99 7.39 9.22
C PRO A 74 9.64 8.15 8.06
N PRO A 75 10.75 8.87 8.31
CA PRO A 75 11.44 9.66 7.28
C PRO A 75 12.37 8.76 6.45
N LEU A 76 11.78 7.82 5.70
CA LEU A 76 12.54 6.85 4.91
C LEU A 76 13.17 7.51 3.66
N ASN A 77 14.42 7.19 3.39
CA ASN A 77 15.09 7.60 2.15
C ASN A 77 14.43 6.96 0.92
N HIS A 78 14.44 7.72 -0.18
CA HIS A 78 13.85 7.33 -1.46
C HIS A 78 14.90 6.91 -2.51
N PRO A 79 14.48 6.18 -3.55
CA PRO A 79 13.15 5.58 -3.71
C PRO A 79 12.94 4.38 -2.79
N LEU A 80 11.71 4.18 -2.31
CA LEU A 80 11.30 2.92 -1.69
C LEU A 80 11.42 1.81 -2.71
N ARG A 81 12.05 0.69 -2.32
CA ARG A 81 12.14 -0.49 -3.19
C ARG A 81 10.74 -1.01 -3.52
N PRO A 82 10.38 -1.16 -4.82
CA PRO A 82 9.10 -1.75 -5.18
C PRO A 82 8.96 -3.20 -4.70
N GLY A 83 7.75 -3.57 -4.30
CA GLY A 83 7.43 -4.92 -3.82
C GLY A 83 6.56 -4.91 -2.55
N SER A 84 6.41 -6.10 -1.97
CA SER A 84 5.63 -6.33 -0.76
C SER A 84 6.44 -5.94 0.47
N TRP A 85 6.11 -4.79 1.06
CA TRP A 85 6.67 -4.36 2.33
C TRP A 85 5.91 -5.00 3.49
N ILE A 86 6.62 -5.21 4.60
CA ILE A 86 6.07 -5.77 5.82
C ILE A 86 6.23 -4.72 6.93
N VAL A 87 5.19 -4.49 7.71
CA VAL A 87 5.30 -3.71 8.94
C VAL A 87 4.76 -4.52 10.11
N ARG A 88 5.60 -4.67 11.13
CA ARG A 88 5.31 -5.43 12.35
C ARG A 88 5.13 -4.51 13.52
N VAL A 89 4.22 -4.88 14.42
CA VAL A 89 4.04 -4.26 15.73
C VAL A 89 4.34 -5.33 16.79
N LEU A 90 5.26 -5.03 17.69
CA LEU A 90 5.77 -5.92 18.71
C LEU A 90 5.52 -5.32 20.10
N HIS A 91 5.37 -6.17 21.11
CA HIS A 91 5.42 -5.78 22.52
C HIS A 91 6.35 -6.74 23.23
N GLN A 92 7.41 -6.21 23.85
CA GLN A 92 8.45 -7.02 24.49
C GLN A 92 9.00 -8.11 23.54
N TRP A 93 9.25 -7.73 22.27
CA TRP A 93 9.68 -8.63 21.19
C TRP A 93 8.70 -9.74 20.77
N VAL A 94 7.49 -9.77 21.35
CA VAL A 94 6.41 -10.66 20.92
C VAL A 94 5.59 -9.97 19.83
N LEU A 95 5.38 -10.65 18.69
CA LEU A 95 4.58 -10.13 17.58
C LEU A 95 3.12 -9.96 18.00
N LEU A 96 2.64 -8.72 17.97
CA LEU A 96 1.23 -8.39 18.18
C LEU A 96 0.45 -8.39 16.86
N ALA A 97 1.06 -7.87 15.80
CA ALA A 97 0.45 -7.81 14.49
C ALA A 97 1.47 -7.59 13.37
N GLU A 98 1.08 -7.99 12.17
CA GLU A 98 1.81 -7.76 10.94
C GLU A 98 0.79 -7.29 9.88
N THR A 99 1.18 -6.31 9.07
CA THR A 99 0.49 -5.99 7.82
C THR A 99 1.48 -5.90 6.68
N LYS A 100 0.96 -5.99 5.46
CA LYS A 100 1.73 -5.81 4.24
C LYS A 100 1.11 -4.73 3.39
N PHE A 101 1.96 -3.96 2.72
CA PHE A 101 1.52 -3.01 1.70
C PHE A 101 2.41 -3.14 0.47
N LEU A 102 1.90 -2.69 -0.67
CA LEU A 102 2.61 -2.78 -1.95
C LEU A 102 3.18 -1.41 -2.31
N VAL A 103 4.49 -1.34 -2.51
CA VAL A 103 5.10 -0.26 -3.30
C VAL A 103 5.08 -0.71 -4.75
N VAL A 104 4.23 -0.09 -5.57
CA VAL A 104 3.97 -0.48 -6.95
C VAL A 104 5.14 -0.03 -7.84
N PRO A 105 5.73 -0.93 -8.65
CA PRO A 105 6.71 -0.52 -9.66
C PRO A 105 6.07 0.39 -10.70
N LEU A 106 6.76 1.47 -11.06
CA LEU A 106 6.29 2.41 -12.08
C LEU A 106 6.63 1.90 -13.50
N ALA A 107 5.66 1.95 -14.42
CA ALA A 107 5.90 1.69 -15.85
C ALA A 107 6.31 2.96 -16.63
N TYR A 108 6.08 4.14 -16.04
CA TYR A 108 6.27 5.43 -16.70
C TYR A 108 7.08 6.40 -15.83
N SER A 109 7.99 7.14 -16.48
CA SER A 109 8.80 8.21 -15.92
C SER A 109 8.57 9.47 -16.75
N GLY A 110 8.09 10.55 -16.12
CA GLY A 110 7.75 11.78 -16.85
C GLY A 110 6.73 11.58 -17.99
N LYS A 111 5.75 10.68 -17.79
CA LYS A 111 4.75 10.25 -18.79
C LYS A 111 5.32 9.51 -20.01
N GLN A 112 6.58 9.09 -19.97
CA GLN A 112 7.22 8.27 -20.98
C GLN A 112 7.46 6.85 -20.44
N PRO A 113 7.36 5.80 -21.28
CA PRO A 113 7.72 4.44 -20.85
C PRO A 113 9.14 4.38 -20.31
N PHE A 114 9.35 3.53 -19.29
CA PHE A 114 10.67 3.30 -18.68
C PHE A 114 11.73 2.91 -19.70
N ARG A 115 12.91 3.52 -19.58
CA ARG A 115 14.05 3.30 -20.46
C ARG A 115 15.21 2.64 -19.71
N LYS A 116 15.76 1.62 -20.34
CA LYS A 116 16.89 0.85 -19.81
C LYS A 116 18.10 1.78 -19.63
N GLY A 117 18.76 1.70 -18.48
CA GLY A 117 19.92 2.53 -18.13
C GLY A 117 19.62 3.98 -17.74
N GLN A 118 18.37 4.45 -17.82
CA GLN A 118 17.98 5.79 -17.37
C GLN A 118 17.06 5.74 -16.15
N ASP A 119 16.06 4.86 -16.15
CA ASP A 119 15.00 4.86 -15.13
C ASP A 119 15.18 3.76 -14.06
N GLN A 120 16.19 2.91 -14.19
CA GLN A 120 16.41 1.75 -13.31
C GLN A 120 16.57 2.12 -11.83
N TRP A 121 17.12 3.30 -11.56
CA TRP A 121 17.31 3.79 -10.20
C TRP A 121 15.98 3.95 -9.45
N LEU A 122 14.85 4.21 -10.14
CA LEU A 122 13.51 4.34 -9.57
C LEU A 122 13.02 3.04 -8.91
N HIS A 123 13.60 1.89 -9.27
CA HIS A 123 13.25 0.57 -8.74
C HIS A 123 14.36 -0.06 -7.90
N ALA A 124 15.53 0.58 -7.77
CA ALA A 124 16.70 0.00 -7.10
C ALA A 124 16.59 0.00 -5.56
N GLY A 125 15.72 0.83 -4.99
CA GLY A 125 15.73 1.20 -3.57
C GLY A 125 16.63 2.42 -3.32
N PRO A 126 16.79 2.85 -2.05
CA PRO A 126 17.61 4.00 -1.72
C PRO A 126 19.10 3.68 -1.96
N PRO A 127 19.95 4.70 -2.15
CA PRO A 127 21.39 4.53 -2.21
C PRO A 127 21.91 3.67 -1.05
N ASN A 128 22.85 2.76 -1.33
CA ASN A 128 23.44 1.82 -0.37
C ASN A 128 22.46 0.90 0.37
N ASN A 129 21.18 0.87 -0.01
CA ASN A 129 20.09 0.25 0.74
C ASN A 129 19.87 0.85 2.13
N GLU A 130 20.21 2.12 2.31
CA GLU A 130 20.09 2.85 3.58
C GLU A 130 18.82 3.68 3.59
N TYR A 131 17.78 3.17 4.26
CA TYR A 131 16.51 3.88 4.43
C TYR A 131 16.55 4.95 5.52
N MET A 132 17.52 4.86 6.45
CA MET A 132 17.73 5.77 7.57
C MET A 132 19.23 5.83 7.86
N ASP A 133 19.71 6.90 8.50
CA ASP A 133 21.10 7.00 8.97
C ASP A 133 21.43 5.94 10.04
N GLN A 134 20.41 5.48 10.77
CA GLN A 134 20.52 4.45 11.80
C GLN A 134 20.50 3.05 11.18
N ASN A 135 21.42 2.17 11.60
CA ASN A 135 21.48 0.79 11.15
C ASN A 135 20.68 -0.16 12.06
N PHE A 136 19.75 -0.91 11.48
CA PHE A 136 18.87 -1.86 12.17
C PHE A 136 19.17 -3.35 11.89
N GLN A 137 20.29 -3.68 11.23
CA GLN A 137 20.65 -5.07 10.87
C GLN A 137 20.73 -6.02 12.07
N HIS A 138 21.06 -5.51 13.26
CA HIS A 138 21.08 -6.30 14.50
C HIS A 138 19.71 -6.91 14.84
N LEU A 139 18.61 -6.32 14.36
CA LEU A 139 17.25 -6.82 14.56
C LEU A 139 16.93 -8.05 13.70
N ASN A 140 17.70 -8.34 12.64
CA ASN A 140 17.40 -9.44 11.72
C ASN A 140 17.33 -10.79 12.45
N GLY A 141 18.28 -11.05 13.36
CA GLY A 141 18.30 -12.27 14.17
C GLY A 141 17.18 -12.31 15.22
N ILE A 142 16.83 -11.16 15.81
CA ILE A 142 15.77 -11.06 16.82
C ILE A 142 14.40 -11.30 16.17
N LEU A 143 14.20 -10.79 14.96
CA LEU A 143 12.95 -10.87 14.21
C LEU A 143 12.78 -12.15 13.39
N ASN A 144 13.78 -13.05 13.44
CA ASN A 144 13.85 -14.28 12.65
C ASN A 144 13.57 -14.05 11.16
N LEU A 145 14.20 -13.02 10.57
CA LEU A 145 14.02 -12.71 9.15
C LEU A 145 14.73 -13.77 8.28
N PRO A 146 14.14 -14.14 7.12
CA PRO A 146 14.76 -15.09 6.21
C PRO A 146 16.04 -14.52 5.56
N SER A 147 16.86 -15.38 4.97
CA SER A 147 18.02 -14.92 4.20
C SER A 147 17.58 -14.06 3.01
N SER A 148 18.24 -12.91 2.86
CA SER A 148 17.95 -11.93 1.83
C SER A 148 18.60 -12.22 0.48
N ASP A 149 19.49 -13.23 0.36
CA ASP A 149 20.32 -13.44 -0.84
C ASP A 149 19.52 -13.62 -2.13
N VAL A 150 18.44 -14.39 -2.06
CA VAL A 150 17.55 -14.64 -3.22
C VAL A 150 16.75 -13.38 -3.54
N ALA A 151 16.19 -12.74 -2.52
CA ALA A 151 15.35 -11.56 -2.68
C ALA A 151 16.14 -10.35 -3.22
N ILE A 152 17.40 -10.17 -2.79
CA ILE A 152 18.29 -9.12 -3.30
C ILE A 152 18.60 -9.34 -4.79
N LYS A 153 18.90 -10.58 -5.18
CA LYS A 153 19.17 -10.91 -6.60
C LYS A 153 17.93 -10.69 -7.47
N GLU A 154 16.75 -11.08 -6.99
CA GLU A 154 15.49 -10.84 -7.66
C GLU A 154 15.18 -9.35 -7.77
N ALA A 155 15.34 -8.58 -6.69
CA ALA A 155 15.13 -7.13 -6.70
C ALA A 155 16.08 -6.41 -7.68
N PHE A 156 17.35 -6.81 -7.71
CA PHE A 156 18.31 -6.28 -8.68
C PHE A 156 17.91 -6.60 -10.11
N HIS A 157 17.49 -7.84 -10.40
CA HIS A 157 16.99 -8.22 -11.71
C HIS A 157 15.75 -7.38 -12.11
N ASN A 158 14.77 -7.30 -11.21
CA ASN A 158 13.51 -6.58 -11.43
C ASN A 158 13.73 -5.08 -11.68
N SER A 159 14.70 -4.47 -11.00
CA SER A 159 15.05 -3.05 -11.20
C SER A 159 15.53 -2.70 -12.62
N GLN A 160 15.92 -3.71 -13.40
CA GLN A 160 16.41 -3.53 -14.78
C GLN A 160 15.33 -3.76 -15.83
N LEU A 161 14.14 -4.22 -15.44
CA LEU A 161 13.07 -4.55 -16.36
C LEU A 161 12.49 -3.28 -17.01
N VAL A 162 12.11 -3.41 -18.28
CA VAL A 162 11.43 -2.38 -19.07
C VAL A 162 10.44 -3.05 -20.02
N GLY A 163 9.46 -2.29 -20.53
CA GLY A 163 8.46 -2.81 -21.47
C GLY A 163 7.65 -3.98 -20.91
N ARG A 164 7.36 -4.98 -21.75
CA ARG A 164 6.49 -6.11 -21.39
C ARG A 164 6.95 -6.89 -20.13
N PRO A 165 8.25 -7.21 -19.93
CA PRO A 165 8.70 -7.81 -18.67
C PRO A 165 8.38 -6.98 -17.42
N LEU A 166 8.50 -5.65 -17.50
CA LEU A 166 8.14 -4.74 -16.40
C LEU A 166 6.62 -4.75 -16.16
N GLU A 167 5.82 -4.73 -17.23
CA GLU A 167 4.36 -4.83 -17.12
C GLU A 167 3.92 -6.13 -16.44
N LEU A 168 4.54 -7.27 -16.79
CA LEU A 168 4.26 -8.55 -16.14
C LEU A 168 4.59 -8.52 -14.65
N TRP A 169 5.75 -7.97 -14.28
CA TRP A 169 6.12 -7.82 -12.87
C TRP A 169 5.12 -6.93 -12.11
N ILE A 170 4.64 -5.85 -12.73
CA ILE A 170 3.59 -4.99 -12.16
C ILE A 170 2.29 -5.78 -11.95
N TYR A 171 1.83 -6.52 -12.97
CA TYR A 171 0.60 -7.31 -12.87
C TYR A 171 0.69 -8.39 -11.79
N GLU A 172 1.81 -9.11 -11.73
CA GLU A 172 2.06 -10.11 -10.68
C GLU A 172 2.12 -9.49 -9.29
N SER A 173 2.70 -8.30 -9.17
CA SER A 173 2.78 -7.56 -7.90
C SER A 173 1.41 -7.09 -7.45
N VAL A 174 0.63 -6.46 -8.34
CA VAL A 174 -0.72 -5.99 -8.07
C VAL A 174 -1.66 -7.15 -7.76
N GLY A 175 -1.56 -8.27 -8.50
CA GLY A 175 -2.40 -9.46 -8.30
C GLY A 175 -2.23 -10.16 -6.94
N LYS A 176 -1.16 -9.85 -6.19
CA LYS A 176 -0.99 -10.32 -4.79
C LYS A 176 -1.82 -9.53 -3.78
N PHE A 177 -2.23 -8.31 -4.13
CA PHE A 177 -2.92 -7.37 -3.23
C PHE A 177 -4.33 -7.01 -3.69
N TRP A 178 -4.60 -7.17 -4.99
CA TRP A 178 -5.87 -6.83 -5.63
C TRP A 178 -6.44 -8.03 -6.37
N SER A 179 -7.76 -8.08 -6.45
CA SER A 179 -8.49 -9.05 -7.28
C SER A 179 -9.51 -8.34 -8.16
N ALA A 180 -9.60 -8.78 -9.41
CA ALA A 180 -10.70 -8.36 -10.29
C ALA A 180 -11.96 -9.13 -9.84
N THR A 181 -12.85 -8.46 -9.12
CA THR A 181 -14.03 -9.11 -8.54
C THR A 181 -15.09 -9.43 -9.58
N ASN A 182 -15.42 -8.46 -10.45
CA ASN A 182 -16.41 -8.60 -11.51
C ASN A 182 -16.05 -7.72 -12.72
N THR A 183 -16.61 -8.06 -13.87
CA THR A 183 -16.54 -7.26 -15.11
C THR A 183 -17.94 -7.17 -15.72
N CYS A 184 -18.27 -6.05 -16.33
CA CYS A 184 -19.52 -5.83 -17.05
C CYS A 184 -19.24 -5.19 -18.41
N THR A 185 -20.26 -5.10 -19.26
CA THR A 185 -20.13 -4.47 -20.58
C THR A 185 -21.12 -3.32 -20.76
N VAL A 186 -20.67 -2.24 -21.41
CA VAL A 186 -21.52 -1.07 -21.72
C VAL A 186 -22.19 -1.26 -23.08
N GLU A 187 -21.44 -1.76 -24.06
CA GLU A 187 -21.91 -2.07 -25.40
C GLU A 187 -22.12 -3.59 -25.57
N PRO A 188 -22.85 -4.05 -26.61
CA PRO A 188 -22.96 -5.47 -26.89
C PRO A 188 -21.58 -6.12 -27.07
N SER A 189 -21.22 -7.03 -26.16
CA SER A 189 -19.95 -7.74 -26.18
C SER A 189 -20.10 -9.11 -26.83
N PRO A 190 -19.08 -9.58 -27.59
CA PRO A 190 -19.06 -10.95 -28.11
C PRO A 190 -18.90 -12.01 -27.00
N CYS A 191 -18.51 -11.61 -25.78
CA CYS A 191 -18.50 -12.47 -24.61
C CYS A 191 -19.91 -12.51 -23.97
N PRO A 192 -20.65 -13.64 -24.05
CA PRO A 192 -22.02 -13.73 -23.56
C PRO A 192 -22.13 -13.78 -22.04
N LEU A 193 -21.01 -14.00 -21.34
CA LEU A 193 -20.95 -14.10 -19.88
C LEU A 193 -20.92 -12.72 -19.19
N LEU A 194 -20.68 -11.63 -19.94
CA LEU A 194 -20.61 -10.30 -19.36
C LEU A 194 -22.01 -9.68 -19.23
N PRO A 195 -22.49 -9.40 -18.01
CA PRO A 195 -23.75 -8.70 -17.84
C PRO A 195 -23.63 -7.23 -18.30
N PRO A 196 -24.73 -6.60 -18.74
CA PRO A 196 -24.76 -5.16 -18.98
C PRO A 196 -24.47 -4.38 -17.69
N CYS A 197 -23.58 -3.38 -17.75
CA CYS A 197 -23.16 -2.60 -16.57
C CYS A 197 -24.33 -1.94 -15.82
N GLN A 198 -25.31 -1.39 -16.54
CA GLN A 198 -26.51 -0.77 -15.98
C GLN A 198 -27.35 -1.73 -15.11
N LYS A 199 -27.28 -3.05 -15.38
CA LYS A 199 -28.05 -4.07 -14.66
C LYS A 199 -27.30 -4.64 -13.44
N THR A 200 -26.10 -4.15 -13.16
CA THR A 200 -25.31 -4.59 -12.00
C THR A 200 -25.61 -3.71 -10.77
N ILE A 201 -25.18 -4.15 -9.58
CA ILE A 201 -25.33 -3.37 -8.33
C ILE A 201 -24.07 -2.60 -7.92
N TRP A 202 -22.98 -2.74 -8.69
CA TRP A 202 -21.65 -2.27 -8.32
C TRP A 202 -21.03 -1.35 -9.37
N SER A 203 -21.51 -1.38 -10.62
CA SER A 203 -21.02 -0.49 -11.66
C SER A 203 -21.47 0.94 -11.38
N SER A 204 -20.63 1.91 -11.69
CA SER A 204 -21.00 3.33 -11.68
C SER A 204 -22.07 3.70 -12.71
N LEU A 205 -22.40 2.79 -13.64
CA LEU A 205 -23.49 2.96 -14.61
C LEU A 205 -24.81 2.33 -14.15
N SER A 206 -24.84 1.70 -12.98
CA SER A 206 -26.09 1.22 -12.39
C SER A 206 -27.00 2.39 -11.98
N ASP A 207 -28.31 2.15 -11.98
CA ASP A 207 -29.29 3.19 -11.59
C ASP A 207 -29.04 3.65 -10.15
N ASP A 208 -28.88 4.96 -9.95
CA ASP A 208 -28.70 5.56 -8.61
C ASP A 208 -29.69 6.71 -8.37
N PRO A 209 -30.98 6.40 -8.11
CA PRO A 209 -32.06 7.39 -8.07
C PRO A 209 -31.87 8.49 -7.01
N LYS A 210 -31.04 8.26 -5.98
CA LYS A 210 -30.80 9.26 -4.92
C LYS A 210 -29.94 10.42 -5.40
N SER A 211 -29.14 10.21 -6.44
CA SER A 211 -28.24 11.21 -7.03
C SER A 211 -28.71 11.73 -8.39
N GLU A 212 -29.74 11.09 -8.96
CA GLU A 212 -30.32 11.50 -10.24
C GLU A 212 -31.22 12.73 -10.06
N LEU A 213 -31.09 13.66 -11.00
CA LEU A 213 -31.93 14.85 -11.06
C LEU A 213 -32.92 14.69 -12.22
N GLY A 214 -34.19 14.49 -11.86
CA GLY A 214 -35.30 14.35 -12.81
C GLY A 214 -36.01 15.69 -13.11
N PRO A 215 -37.16 15.63 -13.80
CA PRO A 215 -38.03 16.80 -13.98
C PRO A 215 -38.65 17.25 -12.65
N ILE A 216 -39.02 18.53 -12.57
CA ILE A 216 -39.70 19.12 -11.41
C ILE A 216 -41.11 18.53 -11.28
N LYS A 217 -41.45 18.04 -10.09
CA LYS A 217 -42.78 17.55 -9.76
C LYS A 217 -43.78 18.70 -9.68
N SER A 218 -45.08 18.39 -9.65
CA SER A 218 -46.15 19.40 -9.56
C SER A 218 -46.10 20.27 -8.29
N ASP A 219 -45.40 19.84 -7.24
CA ASP A 219 -45.18 20.58 -6.00
C ASP A 219 -43.94 21.50 -6.03
N GLY A 220 -43.27 21.60 -7.18
CA GLY A 220 -42.09 22.45 -7.36
C GLY A 220 -40.78 21.83 -6.85
N ARG A 221 -40.74 20.54 -6.50
CA ARG A 221 -39.56 19.87 -5.96
C ARG A 221 -39.00 18.79 -6.88
N LEU A 222 -37.73 18.44 -6.65
CA LEU A 222 -37.07 17.27 -7.26
C LEU A 222 -37.14 16.03 -6.33
N ARG A 223 -37.17 16.24 -5.00
CA ARG A 223 -37.15 15.16 -4.00
C ARG A 223 -38.54 14.66 -3.63
#